data_AF-A0A8T1MJF8-F1
#
_entry.id   AF-A0A8T1MJF8-F1
#
_cell.length_a   1.000
_cell.length_b   1.000
_cell.length_c   1.000
_cell.angle_alpha   90.00
_cell.angle_beta   90.00
_cell.angle_gamma   90.00
#
_symmetry.space_group_name_H-M   'P 1'
#
loop_
_entity.id
_entity.type
_entity.pdbx_description
1 polymer ?
#
loop_
_entity_poly.entity_id
_entity_poly.type
_entity_poly.pdbx_seq_one_letter_code
_entity_poly.pdbx_strand_id
1 'polypeptide(L)'
;MQIITFCFCLSIYMHLIASKSTSKKSTYKEGLLSVTGEVYKNKKPIYDTKWENSSSAAHKQLNQSLCLSMRNAAKSYPPLAEAWRSCRVIRVKKPEVTTLISVDQDKVKKMKTDYKAKDFLNNVNSVVKKAPTIPTMYYYGKISKVGNTASNLHLTKVGIWFVVLFQLVRHPC
;
A
#
# COMPACT_ATOMS: atom_id res chain seq x y z
N MET A 1 -28.38 -52.84 -12.46
CA MET A 1 -28.59 -52.16 -11.17
C MET A 1 -27.25 -51.66 -10.65
N GLN A 2 -26.93 -50.39 -10.89
CA GLN A 2 -25.75 -49.71 -10.35
C GLN A 2 -26.20 -48.31 -9.91
N ILE A 3 -26.73 -48.24 -8.71
CA ILE A 3 -26.93 -47.00 -7.97
C ILE A 3 -26.58 -47.39 -6.55
N ILE A 4 -25.45 -46.89 -6.05
CA ILE A 4 -25.04 -46.67 -4.64
C ILE A 4 -23.51 -46.54 -4.68
N THR A 5 -23.00 -45.50 -5.35
CA THR A 5 -21.61 -45.04 -5.15
C THR A 5 -21.51 -43.55 -5.49
N PHE A 6 -22.48 -42.75 -5.02
CA PHE A 6 -22.50 -41.30 -5.29
C PHE A 6 -22.87 -40.44 -4.06
N CYS A 7 -22.76 -40.99 -2.84
CA CYS A 7 -23.13 -40.26 -1.61
C CYS A 7 -21.96 -39.91 -0.66
N PHE A 8 -20.71 -40.29 -0.95
CA PHE A 8 -19.61 -40.08 -0.01
C PHE A 8 -18.56 -39.03 -0.41
N CYS A 9 -18.71 -38.34 -1.55
CA CYS A 9 -17.81 -37.24 -1.92
C CYS A 9 -18.32 -35.83 -1.55
N LEU A 10 -19.57 -35.69 -1.10
CA LEU A 10 -20.16 -34.37 -0.79
C LEU A 10 -20.00 -33.91 0.67
N SER A 11 -19.65 -34.79 1.61
CA SER A 11 -19.51 -34.39 3.02
C SER A 11 -18.14 -33.78 3.37
N ILE A 12 -17.09 -34.07 2.60
CA ILE A 12 -15.74 -33.52 2.86
C ILE A 12 -15.62 -32.08 2.34
N TYR A 13 -16.39 -31.70 1.32
CA TYR A 13 -16.33 -30.35 0.75
C TYR A 13 -17.02 -29.28 1.63
N MET A 14 -17.90 -29.67 2.55
CA MET A 14 -18.64 -28.75 3.42
C MET A 14 -17.95 -28.44 4.75
N HIS A 15 -16.77 -28.99 5.03
CA HIS A 15 -15.93 -28.56 6.17
C HIS A 15 -14.76 -27.66 5.78
N LEU A 16 -14.44 -27.54 4.49
CA LEU A 16 -13.38 -26.64 4.01
C LEU A 16 -13.84 -25.21 3.71
N ILE A 17 -15.14 -24.91 3.78
CA ILE A 17 -15.70 -23.56 3.52
C ILE A 17 -16.00 -22.81 4.83
N ALA A 18 -15.81 -23.44 5.99
CA ALA A 18 -16.02 -22.82 7.30
C ALA A 18 -14.76 -22.19 7.92
N SER A 19 -13.65 -22.06 7.18
CA SER A 19 -12.69 -21.00 7.49
C SER A 19 -13.26 -19.68 6.98
N LYS A 20 -14.30 -19.19 7.68
CA LYS A 20 -14.59 -17.76 7.73
C LYS A 20 -13.29 -17.13 8.23
N SER A 21 -12.48 -16.67 7.29
CA SER A 21 -11.49 -15.62 7.53
C SER A 21 -12.27 -14.49 8.18
N THR A 22 -12.28 -14.50 9.51
CA THR A 22 -12.67 -13.38 10.32
C THR A 22 -11.56 -12.38 10.13
N SER A 23 -11.56 -11.74 8.97
CA SER A 23 -10.97 -10.43 8.81
C SER A 23 -11.69 -9.57 9.82
N LYS A 24 -11.14 -9.50 11.05
CA LYS A 24 -11.45 -8.47 12.02
C LYS A 24 -11.23 -7.18 11.25
N LYS A 25 -12.32 -6.58 10.77
CA LYS A 25 -12.30 -5.28 10.12
C LYS A 25 -11.82 -4.32 11.20
N SER A 26 -10.51 -4.12 11.27
CA SER A 26 -9.87 -3.30 12.28
C SER A 26 -10.42 -1.89 12.08
N THR A 27 -11.27 -1.46 13.00
CA THR A 27 -11.89 -0.15 13.04
C THR A 27 -10.89 0.86 13.58
N TYR A 28 -9.78 1.08 12.87
CA TYR A 28 -8.87 2.19 13.15
C TYR A 28 -9.16 3.35 12.19
N LYS A 29 -8.91 4.58 12.64
CA LYS A 29 -8.98 5.75 11.77
C LYS A 29 -7.72 5.81 10.91
N GLU A 30 -7.87 5.70 9.60
CA GLU A 30 -6.74 5.72 8.66
C GLU A 30 -6.33 7.15 8.31
N GLY A 31 -5.05 7.47 8.48
CA GLY A 31 -4.40 8.68 8.02
C GLY A 31 -3.56 8.40 6.78
N LEU A 32 -3.54 9.33 5.83
CA LEU A 32 -2.81 9.16 4.57
C LEU A 32 -1.71 10.22 4.42
N LEU A 33 -0.51 9.74 4.17
CA LEU A 33 0.67 10.52 3.85
C LEU A 33 1.12 10.20 2.42
N SER A 34 1.74 11.16 1.77
CA SER A 34 2.34 11.02 0.44
C SER A 34 3.80 11.43 0.51
N VAL A 35 4.65 10.69 -0.19
CA VAL A 35 6.06 11.00 -0.42
C VAL A 35 6.28 10.97 -1.92
N THR A 36 6.76 12.07 -2.48
CA THR A 36 7.06 12.22 -3.91
C THR A 36 8.54 12.54 -4.08
N GLY A 37 9.20 11.85 -5.00
CA GLY A 37 10.61 12.08 -5.28
C GLY A 37 11.16 11.23 -6.42
N GLU A 38 12.45 11.44 -6.69
CA GLU A 38 13.22 10.66 -7.66
C GLU A 38 13.67 9.32 -7.05
N VAL A 39 13.50 8.24 -7.82
CA VAL A 39 13.89 6.89 -7.41
C VAL A 39 15.32 6.60 -7.81
N TYR A 40 16.09 6.07 -6.87
CA TYR A 40 17.50 5.74 -7.03
C TYR A 40 17.69 4.24 -6.85
N LYS A 41 18.68 3.70 -7.56
CA LYS A 41 19.22 2.35 -7.36
C LYS A 41 20.72 2.44 -7.56
N ASN A 42 21.49 1.82 -6.66
CA ASN A 42 22.95 1.89 -6.69
C ASN A 42 23.49 3.32 -6.80
N LYS A 43 22.95 4.25 -5.99
CA LYS A 43 23.34 5.68 -5.92
C LYS A 43 23.09 6.50 -7.20
N LYS A 44 22.41 5.94 -8.21
CA LYS A 44 22.07 6.64 -9.44
C LYS A 44 20.55 6.82 -9.58
N PRO A 45 20.07 7.95 -10.11
CA PRO A 45 18.67 8.10 -10.47
C PRO A 45 18.31 7.09 -11.55
N ILE A 46 17.12 6.48 -11.42
CA ILE A 46 16.62 5.48 -12.36
C ILE A 46 15.13 5.68 -12.58
N TYR A 47 14.72 5.48 -13.83
CA TYR A 47 13.34 5.49 -14.26
C TYR A 47 13.13 4.37 -15.28
N ASP A 48 12.03 3.64 -15.16
CA ASP A 48 11.59 2.65 -16.15
C ASP A 48 10.12 2.96 -16.50
N THR A 49 9.82 3.13 -17.79
CA THR A 49 8.45 3.40 -18.27
C THR A 49 7.49 2.26 -17.92
N LYS A 50 7.99 1.03 -17.74
CA LYS A 50 7.18 -0.12 -17.30
C LYS A 50 6.61 0.07 -15.89
N TRP A 51 7.17 0.97 -15.08
CA TRP A 51 6.62 1.32 -13.77
C TRP A 51 5.28 2.04 -13.86
N GLU A 52 4.93 2.66 -15.00
CA GLU A 52 3.65 3.36 -15.16
C GLU A 52 2.46 2.40 -15.19
N ASN A 53 2.67 1.16 -15.64
CA ASN A 53 1.66 0.11 -15.62
C ASN A 53 1.68 -0.63 -14.27
N SER A 54 0.67 -0.39 -13.42
CA SER A 54 0.56 -0.98 -12.08
C SER A 54 0.49 -2.52 -12.07
N SER A 55 0.06 -3.13 -13.17
CA SER A 55 -0.01 -4.59 -13.32
C SER A 55 1.33 -5.23 -13.70
N SER A 56 2.31 -4.43 -14.14
CA SER A 56 3.61 -4.94 -14.60
C SER A 56 4.46 -5.49 -13.45
N ALA A 57 5.32 -6.47 -13.76
CA ALA A 57 6.29 -6.98 -12.80
C ALA A 57 7.25 -5.89 -12.30
N ALA A 58 7.64 -4.96 -13.18
CA ALA A 58 8.52 -3.85 -12.84
C ALA A 58 7.86 -2.90 -11.82
N HIS A 59 6.57 -2.58 -11.96
CA HIS A 59 5.85 -1.78 -10.98
C HIS A 59 5.72 -2.52 -9.64
N LYS A 60 5.38 -3.81 -9.65
CA LYS A 60 5.27 -4.61 -8.41
C LYS A 60 6.60 -4.64 -7.65
N GLN A 61 7.71 -4.82 -8.36
CA GLN A 61 9.06 -4.77 -7.78
C GLN A 61 9.39 -3.38 -7.25
N LEU A 62 9.10 -2.31 -8.00
CA LEU A 62 9.26 -0.93 -7.55
C LEU A 62 8.50 -0.69 -6.25
N ASN A 63 7.21 -1.06 -6.23
CA ASN A 63 6.32 -0.88 -5.09
C ASN A 63 6.85 -1.60 -3.84
N GLN A 64 7.17 -2.90 -3.96
CA GLN A 64 7.71 -3.69 -2.86
C GLN A 64 9.02 -3.09 -2.33
N SER A 65 9.95 -2.75 -3.24
CA SER A 65 11.27 -2.27 -2.86
C SER A 65 11.24 -0.89 -2.22
N LEU A 66 10.51 0.07 -2.81
CA LEU A 66 10.34 1.41 -2.23
C LEU A 66 9.64 1.34 -0.88
N CYS A 67 8.56 0.57 -0.76
CA CYS A 67 7.85 0.44 0.51
C CYS A 67 8.71 -0.19 1.60
N LEU A 68 9.51 -1.21 1.26
CA LEU A 68 10.44 -1.82 2.21
C LEU A 68 11.55 -0.83 2.61
N SER A 69 12.12 -0.09 1.65
CA SER A 69 13.13 0.93 1.92
C SER A 69 12.60 2.00 2.89
N MET A 70 11.43 2.56 2.60
CA MET A 70 10.79 3.56 3.46
C MET A 70 10.39 2.99 4.82
N ARG A 71 9.88 1.76 4.89
CA ARG A 71 9.54 1.08 6.16
C ARG A 71 10.79 0.88 7.02
N ASN A 72 11.92 0.54 6.42
CA ASN A 72 13.19 0.44 7.14
C ASN A 72 13.68 1.81 7.63
N ALA A 73 13.58 2.85 6.80
CA ALA A 73 13.90 4.22 7.20
C ALA A 73 13.03 4.70 8.39
N ALA A 74 11.74 4.38 8.35
CA ALA A 74 10.78 4.75 9.39
C ALA A 74 11.14 4.20 10.77
N LYS A 75 11.90 3.09 10.88
CA LYS A 75 12.34 2.53 12.17
C LYS A 75 13.14 3.53 13.03
N SER A 76 13.79 4.50 12.41
CA SER A 76 14.51 5.58 13.10
C SER A 76 13.60 6.71 13.62
N TYR A 77 12.31 6.69 13.29
CA TYR A 77 11.30 7.65 13.76
C TYR A 77 10.08 6.90 14.32
N PRO A 78 10.08 6.59 15.64
CA PRO A 78 9.06 5.77 16.27
C PRO A 78 7.61 6.18 15.99
N PRO A 79 7.25 7.49 15.96
CA PRO A 79 5.89 7.91 15.63
C PRO A 79 5.39 7.41 14.28
N LEU A 80 6.25 7.39 13.26
CA LEU A 80 5.89 6.83 11.96
C LEU A 80 5.96 5.30 11.99
N ALA A 81 6.98 4.70 12.61
CA ALA A 81 7.15 3.24 12.64
C ALA A 81 5.96 2.51 13.28
N GLU A 82 5.50 3.01 14.43
CA GLU A 82 4.43 2.39 15.21
C GLU A 82 3.06 2.54 14.55
N ALA A 83 2.81 3.71 13.96
CA ALA A 83 1.56 4.03 13.32
C ALA A 83 1.44 3.46 11.90
N TRP A 84 2.54 3.18 11.22
CA TRP A 84 2.51 2.74 9.83
C TRP A 84 1.81 1.39 9.66
N ARG A 85 0.86 1.35 8.74
CA ARG A 85 0.03 0.19 8.40
C ARG A 85 0.37 -0.39 7.04
N SER A 86 0.40 0.45 6.01
CA SER A 86 0.64 0.00 4.64
C SER A 86 1.32 1.07 3.80
N CYS A 87 1.79 0.67 2.64
CA CYS A 87 2.43 1.54 1.68
C CYS A 87 2.13 1.06 0.26
N ARG A 88 1.93 2.01 -0.66
CA ARG A 88 1.74 1.73 -2.08
C ARG A 88 2.20 2.87 -2.97
N VAL A 89 2.79 2.56 -4.11
CA VAL A 89 3.02 3.52 -5.19
C VAL A 89 1.66 3.85 -5.82
N ILE A 90 1.30 5.14 -5.87
CA ILE A 90 0.02 5.62 -6.40
C ILE A 90 0.17 6.40 -7.71
N ARG A 91 1.37 6.89 -8.00
CA ARG A 91 1.65 7.66 -9.22
C ARG A 91 3.10 7.46 -9.62
N VAL A 92 3.32 7.22 -10.90
CA VAL A 92 4.64 7.21 -11.54
C VAL A 92 4.56 8.21 -12.68
N LYS A 93 5.42 9.22 -12.67
CA LYS A 93 5.52 10.22 -13.74
C LYS A 93 6.94 10.74 -13.77
N LYS A 94 7.68 10.48 -14.85
CA LYS A 94 9.08 10.94 -14.99
C LYS A 94 9.25 12.41 -14.59
N PRO A 95 10.24 12.76 -13.72
CA PRO A 95 11.23 11.87 -13.09
C PRO A 95 10.80 11.28 -11.73
N GLU A 96 9.56 11.50 -11.30
CA GLU A 96 9.11 11.28 -9.93
C GLU A 96 8.19 10.06 -9.77
N VAL A 97 8.25 9.48 -8.58
CA VAL A 97 7.31 8.48 -8.09
C VAL A 97 6.67 9.02 -6.83
N THR A 98 5.37 8.78 -6.66
CA THR A 98 4.62 9.10 -5.45
C THR A 98 4.17 7.84 -4.76
N THR A 99 4.58 7.69 -3.50
CA THR A 99 4.17 6.63 -2.61
C THR A 99 3.19 7.17 -1.57
N LEU A 100 2.11 6.44 -1.35
CA LEU A 100 1.17 6.66 -0.27
C LEU A 100 1.52 5.77 0.92
N ILE A 101 1.54 6.34 2.12
CA ILE A 101 1.68 5.61 3.39
C ILE A 101 0.37 5.75 4.16
N SER A 102 -0.16 4.62 4.59
CA SER A 102 -1.28 4.54 5.53
C SER A 102 -0.75 4.47 6.95
N VAL A 103 -1.28 5.33 7.82
CA VAL A 103 -0.98 5.37 9.25
C VAL A 103 -2.24 5.22 10.09
N ASP A 104 -2.08 4.61 11.26
CA ASP A 104 -3.10 4.53 12.29
C ASP A 104 -3.15 5.84 13.06
N GLN A 105 -4.19 6.63 12.84
CA GLN A 105 -4.35 7.93 13.50
C GLN A 105 -4.44 7.79 15.02
N ASP A 106 -5.02 6.71 15.52
CA ASP A 106 -5.23 6.53 16.96
C ASP A 106 -3.88 6.26 17.65
N LYS A 107 -2.97 5.54 16.99
CA LYS A 107 -1.57 5.42 17.45
C LYS A 107 -0.83 6.75 17.44
N VAL A 108 -0.91 7.51 16.34
CA VAL A 108 -0.23 8.82 16.26
C VAL A 108 -0.72 9.77 17.36
N LYS A 109 -2.04 9.79 17.62
CA LYS A 109 -2.64 10.57 18.70
C LYS A 109 -2.18 10.13 20.08
N LYS A 110 -2.05 8.82 20.34
CA LYS A 110 -1.54 8.30 21.61
C LYS A 110 -0.12 8.80 21.91
N MET A 111 0.67 9.04 20.88
CA MET A 111 2.02 9.63 20.98
C MET A 111 2.00 11.17 21.01
N LYS A 112 0.84 11.79 21.27
CA LYS A 112 0.66 13.25 21.32
C LYS A 112 1.19 13.98 20.07
N THR A 113 1.10 13.31 18.92
CA THR A 113 1.60 13.80 17.65
C THR A 113 0.44 13.96 16.67
N ASP A 114 0.58 14.82 15.66
CA ASP A 114 -0.33 14.90 14.53
C ASP A 114 0.42 14.58 13.23
N TYR A 115 -0.05 13.57 12.50
CA TYR A 115 0.54 13.15 11.23
C TYR A 115 0.42 14.24 10.14
N LYS A 116 -0.45 15.23 10.33
CA LYS A 116 -0.62 16.39 9.45
C LYS A 116 0.30 17.56 9.82
N ALA A 117 0.90 17.54 11.02
CA ALA A 117 1.75 18.63 11.47
C ALA A 117 3.00 18.74 10.61
N LYS A 118 3.45 19.99 10.37
CA LYS A 118 4.64 20.28 9.58
C LYS A 118 5.88 19.56 10.12
N ASP A 119 6.06 19.52 11.43
CA ASP A 119 7.20 18.85 12.07
C ASP A 119 7.19 17.34 11.84
N PHE A 120 6.01 16.71 11.87
CA PHE A 120 5.87 15.30 11.54
C PHE A 120 6.31 15.05 10.10
N LEU A 121 5.77 15.82 9.13
CA LEU A 121 6.10 15.69 7.72
C LEU A 121 7.59 15.96 7.43
N ASN A 122 8.18 16.93 8.12
CA ASN A 122 9.61 17.22 8.05
C ASN A 122 10.46 16.07 8.58
N ASN A 123 10.05 15.45 9.69
CA ASN A 123 10.71 14.26 10.23
C ASN A 123 10.61 13.07 9.28
N VAL A 124 9.44 12.84 8.66
CA VAL A 124 9.27 11.83 7.61
C VAL A 124 10.22 12.08 6.44
N ASN A 125 10.31 13.32 5.95
CA ASN A 125 11.24 13.71 4.89
C ASN A 125 12.70 13.41 5.30
N SER A 126 13.09 13.80 6.52
CA SER A 126 14.43 13.59 7.07
C SER A 126 14.81 12.12 7.12
N VAL A 127 13.93 11.25 7.64
CA VAL A 127 14.26 9.82 7.76
C VAL A 127 14.27 9.10 6.43
N VAL A 128 13.34 9.41 5.51
CA VAL A 128 13.31 8.76 4.19
C VAL A 128 14.53 9.17 3.36
N LYS A 129 15.03 10.40 3.48
CA LYS A 129 16.31 10.82 2.84
C LYS A 129 17.52 10.07 3.38
N LYS A 130 17.48 9.64 4.65
CA LYS A 130 18.55 8.89 5.31
C LYS A 130 18.40 7.37 5.18
N ALA A 131 17.47 6.90 4.33
CA ALA A 131 17.25 5.47 4.13
C ALA A 131 18.57 4.76 3.73
N PRO A 132 18.88 3.59 4.33
CA PRO A 132 20.06 2.83 3.96
C PRO A 132 20.07 2.51 2.46
N THR A 133 21.20 2.78 1.80
CA THR A 133 21.38 2.47 0.37
C THR A 133 21.79 1.02 0.22
N ILE A 134 20.84 0.16 -0.12
CA ILE A 134 21.09 -1.25 -0.48
C ILE A 134 21.16 -1.34 -2.01
N PRO A 135 22.24 -1.87 -2.63
CA PRO A 135 22.43 -1.84 -4.07
C PRO A 135 21.30 -2.47 -4.90
N THR A 136 20.61 -3.46 -4.34
CA THR A 136 19.52 -4.20 -5.00
C THR A 136 18.14 -3.55 -4.84
N MET A 137 18.01 -2.51 -4.01
CA MET A 137 16.73 -1.89 -3.69
C MET A 137 16.54 -0.51 -4.32
N TYR A 138 15.29 -0.22 -4.67
CA TYR A 138 14.83 1.11 -5.02
C TYR A 138 14.58 1.91 -3.74
N TYR A 139 15.04 3.16 -3.72
CA TYR A 139 14.82 4.11 -2.62
C TYR A 139 14.64 5.53 -3.17
N TYR A 140 14.15 6.44 -2.35
CA TYR A 140 14.10 7.86 -2.72
C TYR A 140 15.47 8.51 -2.48
N GLY A 141 16.18 8.86 -3.55
CA GLY A 141 17.46 9.58 -3.45
C GLY A 141 17.27 11.09 -3.31
N LYS A 142 16.20 11.63 -3.91
CA LYS A 142 15.77 13.02 -3.73
C LYS A 142 14.28 13.04 -3.47
N ILE A 143 13.86 13.78 -2.45
CA ILE A 143 12.45 13.95 -2.08
C ILE A 143 12.06 15.38 -2.39
N SER A 144 11.06 15.52 -3.26
CA SER A 144 10.50 16.82 -3.66
C SER A 144 9.40 17.25 -2.69
N LYS A 145 8.59 16.30 -2.21
CA LYS A 145 7.46 16.60 -1.32
C LYS A 145 7.15 15.47 -0.36
N VAL A 146 6.84 15.84 0.87
CA VAL A 146 6.09 15.00 1.83
C VAL A 146 4.85 15.78 2.24
N GLY A 147 3.68 15.14 2.19
CA GLY A 147 2.42 15.82 2.50
C GLY A 147 1.34 14.87 2.96
N ASN A 148 0.26 15.40 3.53
CA ASN A 148 -0.94 14.63 3.82
C ASN A 148 -1.80 14.51 2.54
N THR A 149 -2.46 13.37 2.35
CA THR A 149 -3.29 13.12 1.16
C THR A 149 -4.77 13.45 1.40
N ALA A 150 -5.08 14.23 2.44
CA ALA A 150 -6.44 14.61 2.81
C ALA A 150 -7.19 15.37 1.69
N SER A 151 -6.49 15.85 0.66
CA SER A 151 -7.06 16.71 -0.39
C SER A 151 -7.07 16.09 -1.80
N ASN A 152 -6.58 14.86 -2.03
CA ASN A 152 -6.40 14.35 -3.40
C ASN A 152 -6.77 12.87 -3.64
N LEU A 153 -7.48 12.22 -2.71
CA LEU A 153 -8.03 10.88 -2.92
C LEU A 153 -9.55 10.92 -3.11
N HIS A 154 -10.02 11.70 -4.07
CA HIS A 154 -11.35 11.54 -4.65
C HIS A 154 -11.34 10.47 -5.77
N LEU A 155 -10.67 9.35 -5.52
CA LEU A 155 -10.59 8.16 -6.37
C LEU A 155 -10.51 6.99 -5.38
N THR A 156 -11.52 6.17 -5.14
CA THR A 156 -12.31 5.40 -6.10
C THR A 156 -13.57 4.83 -5.42
N LYS A 157 -14.67 5.59 -5.30
CA LYS A 157 -16.01 4.97 -5.09
C LYS A 157 -16.58 4.34 -6.36
N VAL A 158 -15.98 4.65 -7.52
CA VAL A 158 -16.43 4.18 -8.84
C VAL A 158 -16.04 2.71 -9.10
N GLY A 159 -14.94 2.22 -8.50
CA GLY A 159 -14.48 0.83 -8.70
C GLY A 159 -15.33 -0.24 -7.99
N ILE A 160 -16.13 0.15 -6.99
CA ILE A 160 -17.01 -0.77 -6.26
C ILE A 160 -18.35 -0.93 -6.99
N TRP A 161 -18.80 0.09 -7.73
CA TRP A 161 -20.03 0.00 -8.54
C TRP A 161 -19.87 -0.88 -9.79
N PHE A 162 -18.71 -0.85 -10.44
CA PHE A 162 -18.47 -1.67 -11.65
C PHE A 162 -18.45 -3.19 -11.36
N VAL A 163 -18.01 -3.60 -10.17
CA VAL A 163 -18.01 -5.03 -9.78
C VAL A 163 -19.45 -5.50 -9.48
N VAL A 164 -20.29 -4.64 -8.90
CA VAL A 164 -21.70 -4.97 -8.63
C VAL A 164 -22.52 -5.03 -9.93
N LEU A 165 -22.28 -4.12 -10.88
CA LEU A 165 -22.96 -4.17 -12.18
C LEU A 165 -22.59 -5.41 -13.01
N PHE A 166 -21.32 -5.83 -13.00
CA PHE A 166 -20.90 -7.03 -13.74
C PHE A 166 -21.41 -8.34 -13.14
N GLN A 167 -21.78 -8.36 -11.86
CA GLN A 167 -22.42 -9.52 -11.23
C GLN A 167 -23.95 -9.55 -11.40
N LEU A 168 -24.58 -8.41 -11.70
CA LEU A 168 -26.01 -8.34 -12.00
C LEU A 168 -26.36 -8.64 -13.47
N VAL A 169 -25.40 -8.50 -14.40
CA VAL A 169 -25.63 -8.78 -15.83
C VAL A 169 -25.38 -10.26 -16.21
N ARG A 170 -24.87 -11.08 -15.28
CA ARG A 170 -24.36 -12.42 -15.61
C ARG A 170 -25.15 -13.61 -15.07
N HIS A 171 -26.44 -13.47 -14.72
CA HIS A 171 -27.39 -14.58 -14.59
C HIS A 171 -28.83 -14.06 -14.31
N PRO A 172 -29.90 -14.72 -14.82
CA PRO A 172 -30.18 -15.00 -16.22
C PRO A 172 -31.67 -14.70 -16.58
N CYS A 173 -31.97 -14.58 -17.87
CA CYS A 173 -33.15 -15.20 -18.46
C CYS A 173 -32.66 -16.15 -19.55
#